data_AF-A0A0Q6JKU5-F1
#
_entry.id   AF-A0A0Q6JKU5-F1
#
_cell.length_a   1.000
_cell.length_b   1.000
_cell.length_c   1.000
_cell.angle_alpha   90.00
_cell.angle_beta   90.00
_cell.angle_gamma   90.00
#
_symmetry.space_group_name_H-M   'P 1'
#
loop_
_entity.id
_entity.type
_entity.pdbx_description
1 polymer ?
#
loop_
_entity_poly.entity_id
_entity_poly.type
_entity_poly.pdbx_seq_one_letter_code
_entity_poly.pdbx_strand_id
1 'polypeptide(L)'
;MSEADDRPENDRPVTDDAVAAPFLRVERGNPTDEDLAALVAVLSAAAADSGPAEVPVRDHWGRPETMHRPDTAFSPYAFGSGVR
;
A
#
# COMPACT_ATOMS: atom_id res chain seq x y z
N MET A 1 -43.35 -6.68 39.27
CA MET A 1 -42.42 -7.81 39.16
C MET A 1 -41.58 -7.56 37.94
N SER A 2 -40.31 -7.23 38.16
CA SER A 2 -39.26 -7.10 37.15
C SER A 2 -39.08 -8.42 36.41
N GLU A 3 -39.01 -8.38 35.08
CA GLU A 3 -38.41 -9.44 34.29
C GLU A 3 -37.46 -8.75 33.31
N ALA A 4 -36.22 -9.23 33.27
CA ALA A 4 -35.03 -8.50 32.89
C ALA A 4 -34.94 -8.11 31.40
N ASP A 5 -34.51 -6.87 31.14
CA ASP A 5 -33.97 -6.42 29.84
C ASP A 5 -32.61 -7.11 29.64
N ASP A 6 -32.62 -8.36 29.19
CA ASP A 6 -31.43 -9.14 28.86
C ASP A 6 -30.96 -8.80 27.43
N ARG A 7 -30.53 -7.54 27.23
CA ARG A 7 -29.73 -7.18 26.06
C ARG A 7 -28.27 -7.48 26.36
N PRO A 8 -27.53 -8.20 25.49
CA PRO A 8 -26.10 -8.29 25.65
C PRO A 8 -25.47 -6.91 25.42
N GLU A 9 -25.20 -6.21 26.52
CA GLU A 9 -24.36 -5.02 26.58
C GLU A 9 -22.95 -5.42 26.11
N ASN A 10 -22.59 -5.03 24.89
CA ASN A 10 -21.27 -5.25 24.32
C ASN A 10 -20.28 -4.23 24.91
N ASP A 11 -20.04 -4.32 26.22
CA ASP A 11 -19.25 -3.39 27.03
C ASP A 11 -17.76 -3.78 27.06
N ARG A 12 -17.16 -4.01 25.88
CA ARG A 12 -15.71 -4.20 25.79
C ARG A 12 -15.04 -2.83 25.72
N PRO A 13 -14.08 -2.52 26.61
CA PRO A 13 -13.31 -1.29 26.49
C PRO A 13 -12.53 -1.36 25.17
N VAL A 14 -12.86 -0.45 24.25
CA VAL A 14 -12.04 -0.18 23.07
C VAL A 14 -10.79 0.52 23.59
N THR A 15 -9.70 -0.22 23.74
CA THR A 15 -8.41 0.34 24.13
C THR A 15 -7.90 1.20 22.99
N ASP A 16 -7.74 2.50 23.27
CA ASP A 16 -7.27 3.54 22.36
C ASP A 16 -5.74 3.43 22.17
N ASP A 17 -5.31 2.47 21.35
CA ASP A 17 -4.00 2.51 20.72
C ASP A 17 -4.14 3.33 19.44
N ALA A 18 -3.84 4.64 19.55
CA ALA A 18 -3.71 5.63 18.46
C ALA A 18 -4.46 5.25 17.17
N VAL A 19 -5.78 5.52 17.14
CA VAL A 19 -6.71 5.09 16.09
C VAL A 19 -6.19 5.45 14.69
N ALA A 20 -5.46 4.52 14.07
CA ALA A 20 -5.21 4.52 12.66
C ALA A 20 -6.55 4.40 11.94
N ALA A 21 -6.70 5.08 10.80
CA ALA A 21 -7.90 4.97 10.01
C ALA A 21 -8.22 3.48 9.73
N PRO A 22 -9.50 3.07 9.82
CA PRO A 22 -9.87 1.67 9.62
C PRO A 22 -9.45 1.22 8.22
N PHE A 23 -8.85 0.03 8.15
CA PHE A 23 -8.36 -0.53 6.89
C PHE A 23 -9.49 -0.79 5.87
N LEU A 24 -10.68 -1.13 6.35
CA LEU A 24 -11.88 -1.35 5.55
C LEU A 24 -13.07 -0.63 6.21
N ARG A 25 -13.83 0.15 5.42
CA ARG A 25 -15.06 0.82 5.88
C ARG A 25 -16.23 0.43 4.99
N VAL A 26 -17.33 0.02 5.61
CA VAL A 26 -18.59 -0.26 4.91
C VAL A 26 -19.40 1.03 4.82
N GLU A 27 -19.56 1.58 3.61
CA GLU A 27 -20.30 2.84 3.41
C GLU A 27 -21.82 2.67 3.44
N ARG A 28 -22.32 1.50 3.02
CA ARG A 28 -23.76 1.21 2.86
C ARG A 28 -24.06 -0.28 3.05
N GLY A 29 -25.29 -0.57 3.45
CA GLY A 29 -25.79 -1.93 3.69
C GLY A 29 -25.61 -2.37 5.15
N ASN A 30 -26.14 -3.55 5.47
CA ASN A 30 -25.95 -4.21 6.76
C ASN A 30 -25.43 -5.64 6.51
N PRO A 31 -24.12 -5.81 6.23
CA PRO A 31 -23.55 -7.13 5.98
C PRO A 31 -23.73 -8.01 7.22
N THR A 32 -23.92 -9.31 7.01
CA THR A 32 -23.90 -10.27 8.11
C THR A 32 -22.47 -10.57 8.55
N ASP A 33 -22.31 -11.25 9.68
CA ASP A 33 -20.99 -11.66 10.18
C ASP A 33 -20.28 -12.60 9.19
N GLU A 34 -21.03 -13.45 8.49
CA GLU A 34 -20.50 -14.33 7.44
C GLU A 34 -19.95 -13.54 6.24
N ASP A 35 -20.64 -12.48 5.82
CA ASP A 35 -20.18 -11.62 4.73
C ASP A 35 -18.87 -10.91 5.12
N LEU A 36 -18.80 -10.40 6.36
CA LEU A 36 -17.58 -9.78 6.88
C LEU A 36 -16.42 -10.78 6.95
N ALA A 37 -16.67 -12.01 7.42
CA ALA A 37 -15.65 -13.06 7.46
C ALA A 37 -15.12 -13.41 6.06
N ALA A 38 -16.01 -13.50 5.06
CA ALA A 38 -15.62 -13.75 3.68
C ALA A 38 -14.74 -12.62 3.13
N LEU A 39 -15.09 -11.36 3.35
CA LEU A 39 -14.30 -10.20 2.92
C LEU A 39 -12.91 -10.19 3.55
N VAL A 40 -12.82 -10.43 4.87
CA VAL A 40 -11.56 -10.47 5.60
C VAL A 40 -10.69 -11.64 5.12
N ALA A 41 -11.28 -12.82 4.89
CA ALA A 41 -10.56 -13.99 4.41
C ALA A 41 -9.92 -13.74 3.04
N VAL A 42 -10.69 -13.18 2.09
CA VAL A 42 -10.20 -12.87 0.73
C VAL A 42 -9.08 -11.83 0.79
N LEU A 43 -9.28 -10.75 1.54
CA LEU A 43 -8.30 -9.66 1.62
C LEU A 43 -7.02 -10.10 2.32
N SER A 44 -7.13 -10.94 3.36
CA SER A 44 -5.98 -11.53 4.04
C SER A 44 -5.22 -12.49 3.12
N ALA A 45 -5.93 -13.30 2.33
CA ALA A 45 -5.30 -14.18 1.35
C ALA A 45 -4.56 -13.39 0.26
N ALA A 46 -5.17 -12.32 -0.26
CA ALA A 46 -4.54 -11.43 -1.22
C ALA A 46 -3.31 -10.72 -0.64
N ALA A 47 -3.36 -10.30 0.62
CA ALA A 47 -2.22 -9.71 1.31
C ALA A 47 -1.11 -10.75 1.55
N ALA A 48 -1.44 -12.00 1.87
CA ALA A 48 -0.47 -13.07 2.07
C ALA A 48 0.28 -13.46 0.79
N ASP A 49 -0.36 -13.31 -0.38
CA ASP A 49 0.26 -13.52 -1.70
C ASP A 49 1.03 -12.29 -2.20
N SER A 50 1.08 -11.20 -1.42
CA SER A 50 1.93 -10.07 -1.78
C SER A 50 3.40 -10.52 -1.71
N GLY A 51 3.94 -10.82 -2.88
CA GLY A 51 5.35 -11.13 -3.05
C GLY A 51 6.23 -9.99 -2.55
N PRO A 52 7.55 -10.21 -2.43
CA PRO A 52 8.49 -9.17 -2.01
C PRO A 52 8.24 -7.89 -2.81
N ALA A 53 8.18 -6.75 -2.12
CA ALA A 53 8.08 -5.46 -2.79
C ALA A 53 9.17 -5.39 -3.87
N GLU A 54 8.75 -5.34 -5.13
CA GLU A 54 9.69 -5.34 -6.24
C GLU A 54 10.56 -4.09 -6.12
N VAL A 55 11.88 -4.28 -6.14
CA VAL A 55 12.80 -3.15 -6.14
C VAL A 55 12.52 -2.39 -7.44
N PRO A 56 12.08 -1.11 -7.39
CA PRO A 56 11.73 -0.41 -8.59
C PRO A 56 12.95 -0.32 -9.49
N VAL A 57 12.87 -0.97 -10.66
CA VAL A 57 13.86 -0.78 -11.72
C VAL A 57 13.82 0.70 -12.08
N ARG A 58 14.99 1.35 -12.11
CA ARG A 58 15.05 2.77 -12.48
C ARG A 58 14.43 2.95 -13.85
N ASP A 59 13.31 3.67 -13.91
CA ASP A 59 12.72 4.03 -15.18
C ASP A 59 13.59 5.10 -15.85
N HIS A 60 14.20 4.70 -16.96
CA HIS A 60 15.01 5.58 -17.79
C HIS A 60 14.19 6.27 -18.89
N TRP A 61 12.93 5.85 -19.10
CA TRP A 61 12.03 6.49 -20.04
C TRP A 61 11.54 7.82 -19.47
N GLY A 62 11.59 8.87 -20.27
CA GLY A 62 11.06 10.18 -19.88
C GLY A 62 11.90 10.96 -18.86
N ARG A 63 13.15 10.56 -18.58
CA ARG A 63 14.06 11.42 -17.82
C ARG A 63 14.32 12.70 -18.64
N PRO A 64 14.15 13.92 -18.08
CA PRO A 64 14.35 15.17 -18.84
C PRO A 64 15.74 15.27 -19.51
N GLU A 65 16.76 14.70 -18.88
CA GLU A 65 18.14 14.58 -19.42
C GLU A 65 18.25 13.73 -20.70
N THR A 66 17.25 12.87 -20.98
CA THR A 66 17.16 12.07 -22.22
C THR A 66 16.31 12.76 -23.29
N MET A 67 15.46 13.71 -22.91
CA MET A 67 14.64 14.50 -23.84
C MET A 67 15.45 15.58 -24.54
N HIS A 68 16.44 16.12 -23.84
CA HIS A 68 17.40 17.06 -24.40
C HIS A 68 18.67 16.28 -24.74
N ARG A 69 19.15 16.40 -25.98
CA ARG A 69 20.50 15.92 -26.31
C ARG A 69 21.44 16.62 -25.32
N PRO A 70 22.16 15.89 -24.45
CA PRO A 70 23.10 16.54 -23.56
C PRO A 70 24.06 17.30 -24.46
N ASP A 71 24.26 18.59 -24.17
CA ASP A 71 25.29 19.39 -24.79
C ASP A 71 26.63 18.93 -24.19
N THR A 72 27.00 17.69 -24.50
CA THR A 72 28.33 17.20 -24.22
C THR A 72 29.23 18.04 -25.10
N ALA A 73 29.84 19.06 -24.52
CA ALA A 73 30.91 19.79 -25.17
C ALA A 73 31.86 18.73 -25.76
N PHE A 74 32.01 18.74 -27.08
CA PHE A 74 32.93 17.86 -27.79
C PHE A 74 34.34 18.24 -27.31
N SER A 75 34.75 17.68 -26.18
CA SER A 75 36.08 17.95 -25.64
C SER A 75 37.09 17.38 -26.62
N PRO A 76 38.11 18.15 -27.03
CA PRO A 76 39.17 17.67 -27.92
C PRO A 76 39.89 16.42 -27.39
N TYR A 77 39.75 16.13 -26.09
CA TYR A 77 40.31 14.96 -25.42
C TYR A 77 39.33 13.80 -25.22
N ALA A 78 38.11 13.85 -25.79
CA ALA A 78 37.11 12.77 -25.63
C ALA A 78 37.56 11.42 -26.21
N PHE A 79 38.54 11.42 -27.13
CA PHE A 79 39.18 10.22 -27.67
C PHE A 79 40.68 10.13 -27.29
N GLY A 80 41.10 10.87 -26.26
CA GLY A 80 42.50 11.03 -25.86
C GLY A 80 42.91 10.12 -24.69
N SER A 81 43.94 9.31 -24.96
CA SER A 81 44.75 8.50 -24.04
C SER A 81 44.28 7.06 -23.73
N GLY A 82 44.10 6.28 -24.79
CA GLY A 82 44.75 4.97 -24.78
C GLY A 82 46.26 5.17 -24.83
N VAL A 83 46.95 5.05 -23.68
CA VAL A 83 48.30 4.48 -23.46
C VAL A 83 48.60 4.63 -21.96
N ARG A 84 48.39 3.56 -21.18
CA ARG A 84 49.42 2.99 -20.31
C ARG A 84 49.07 1.54 -19.98
#